data_AF-A0A8J3E1K5-F1
#
_entry.id   AF-A0A8J3E1K5-F1
#
_cell.length_a   1.000
_cell.length_b   1.000
_cell.length_c   1.000
_cell.angle_alpha   90.00
_cell.angle_beta   90.00
_cell.angle_gamma   90.00
#
_symmetry.space_group_name_H-M   'P 1'
#
loop_
_entity.id
_entity.type
_entity.pdbx_description
1 polymer ?
#
loop_
_entity_poly.entity_id
_entity_poly.type
_entity_poly.pdbx_seq_one_letter_code
_entity_poly.pdbx_strand_id
1 'polypeptide(L)'
;MDSSLSDGLLARFSDYLAAQVGLHFAPDRWTELTRGLDRAAADLGFADAAACVLHLLSTGLTRAQIEVLASHLTVGETYFFREPRSFEVLATRVLPDLIQARRADGRALRIWSAACCTGEEPYSIAMLLDRLIPDLADWNITLLATDINPQFLRRAEEGVYKDWSFRGVGQDIRDRYFTREPDGGSRIVPRIKAMVTFSYHNLVEDRFPSIDSNTNAMDVVLCRNVLMYFSPDRARAVVGYLHRALRDGGWLVPSAVDGSPALFAPFVLADVEGTTLYRKQAAVVPQPRPPVRPIVPAPAPMAPRPEPIRSVEGQPDPCRAASALHDQGRYAEASEILVKYLASRPADVSAMLLLARTYANQGRLADALHWSTKLVAADRLNAGHHYLLAMIQQEMGALADAAASLHRALFLDPGFVLAHFASANLARIEGKRPEARKHYRNTLELLRGRAPGDVLPESEGLTVDRLREIVRHAAEMVEGGKP
;
A
#
# COMPACT_ATOMS: atom_id res chain seq x y z
N MET A 1 -12.96 -26.95 35.17
CA MET A 1 -14.08 -26.25 34.52
C MET A 1 -13.85 -26.37 33.05
N ASP A 2 -14.84 -26.87 32.32
CA ASP A 2 -14.74 -27.15 30.88
C ASP A 2 -14.45 -25.83 30.15
N SER A 3 -13.20 -25.62 29.72
CA SER A 3 -12.70 -24.36 29.15
C SER A 3 -13.03 -24.26 27.65
N SER A 4 -14.18 -24.79 27.25
CA SER A 4 -14.62 -24.74 25.87
C SER A 4 -15.12 -23.34 25.52
N LEU A 5 -14.61 -22.79 24.41
CA LEU A 5 -15.11 -21.55 23.85
C LEU A 5 -16.59 -21.73 23.49
N SER A 6 -17.47 -20.94 24.11
CA SER A 6 -18.89 -20.98 23.76
C SER A 6 -19.13 -20.37 22.37
N ASP A 7 -20.15 -20.87 21.67
CA ASP A 7 -20.59 -20.36 20.38
C ASP A 7 -20.80 -18.83 20.40
N GLY A 8 -21.38 -18.31 21.50
CA GLY A 8 -21.57 -16.86 21.67
C GLY A 8 -20.25 -16.08 21.77
N LEU A 9 -19.22 -16.67 22.38
CA LEU A 9 -17.89 -16.05 22.48
C LEU A 9 -17.15 -16.12 21.15
N LEU A 10 -17.26 -17.25 20.43
CA LEU A 10 -16.71 -17.42 19.08
C LEU A 10 -17.33 -16.45 18.07
N ALA A 11 -18.66 -16.29 18.10
CA ALA A 11 -19.35 -15.31 17.27
C ALA A 11 -18.83 -13.89 17.52
N ARG A 12 -18.81 -13.45 18.80
CA ARG A 12 -18.30 -12.13 19.18
C ARG A 12 -16.85 -11.91 18.79
N PHE A 13 -15.99 -12.92 18.94
CA PHE A 13 -14.59 -12.81 18.56
C PHE A 13 -14.39 -12.83 17.05
N SER A 14 -15.19 -13.60 16.30
CA SER A 14 -15.21 -13.58 14.84
C SER A 14 -15.58 -12.20 14.30
N ASP A 15 -16.60 -11.54 14.85
CA ASP A 15 -16.96 -10.17 14.48
C ASP A 15 -15.85 -9.16 14.82
N TYR A 16 -15.19 -9.36 15.95
CA TYR A 16 -14.08 -8.53 16.38
C TYR A 16 -12.85 -8.68 15.47
N LEU A 17 -12.48 -9.91 15.11
CA LEU A 17 -11.45 -10.18 14.10
C LEU A 17 -11.82 -9.57 12.75
N ALA A 18 -13.08 -9.68 12.33
CA ALA A 18 -13.53 -9.07 11.09
C ALA A 18 -13.36 -7.55 11.11
N ALA A 19 -13.61 -6.90 12.24
CA ALA A 19 -13.44 -5.46 12.40
C ALA A 19 -11.98 -4.99 12.39
N GLN A 20 -11.06 -5.79 12.93
CA GLN A 20 -9.65 -5.40 13.16
C GLN A 20 -8.70 -5.91 12.06
N VAL A 21 -8.95 -7.09 11.51
CA VAL A 21 -8.06 -7.76 10.54
C VAL A 21 -8.79 -8.28 9.31
N GLY A 22 -10.10 -8.04 9.20
CA GLY A 22 -10.93 -8.43 8.07
C GLY A 22 -11.46 -9.86 8.14
N LEU A 23 -10.70 -10.78 8.74
CA LEU A 23 -11.02 -12.22 8.81
C LEU A 23 -12.35 -12.49 9.50
N HIS A 24 -13.28 -13.10 8.77
CA HIS A 24 -14.56 -13.56 9.29
C HIS A 24 -14.64 -15.10 9.28
N PHE A 25 -15.06 -15.66 10.41
CA PHE A 25 -15.27 -17.09 10.59
C PHE A 25 -16.76 -17.35 10.82
N ALA A 26 -17.41 -17.90 9.79
CA ALA A 26 -18.77 -18.40 9.89
C ALA A 26 -18.85 -19.64 10.81
N PRO A 27 -20.04 -20.02 11.33
CA PRO A 27 -20.17 -21.09 12.32
C PRO A 27 -19.58 -22.44 11.89
N ASP A 28 -19.65 -22.77 10.60
CA ASP A 28 -19.06 -23.98 10.01
C ASP A 28 -17.51 -24.00 10.08
N ARG A 29 -16.88 -22.84 10.25
CA ARG A 29 -15.42 -22.68 10.39
C ARG A 29 -14.97 -22.46 11.83
N TRP A 30 -15.86 -22.52 12.82
CA TRP A 30 -15.49 -22.32 14.22
C TRP A 30 -14.52 -23.36 14.76
N THR A 31 -14.53 -24.59 14.23
CA THR A 31 -13.51 -25.59 14.58
C THR A 31 -12.10 -25.17 14.16
N GLU A 32 -11.96 -24.48 13.02
CA GLU A 32 -10.69 -23.90 12.58
C GLU A 32 -10.28 -22.73 13.48
N LEU A 33 -11.23 -21.84 13.77
CA LEU A 33 -11.02 -20.70 14.65
C LEU A 33 -10.53 -21.15 16.02
N THR A 34 -11.24 -22.06 16.69
CA THR A 34 -10.85 -22.59 18.01
C THR A 34 -9.43 -23.15 18.00
N ARG A 35 -9.09 -24.00 17.02
CA ARG A 35 -7.75 -24.58 16.91
C ARG A 35 -6.65 -23.54 16.73
N GLY A 36 -6.92 -22.50 15.94
CA GLY A 36 -5.99 -21.39 15.76
C GLY A 36 -5.86 -20.54 17.02
N LEU A 37 -6.95 -20.32 17.74
CA LEU A 37 -6.96 -19.60 19.02
C LEU A 37 -6.23 -20.35 20.12
N ASP A 38 -6.33 -21.68 20.18
CA ASP A 38 -5.57 -22.49 21.14
C ASP A 38 -4.06 -22.31 20.96
N ARG A 39 -3.59 -22.33 19.71
CA ARG A 39 -2.17 -22.10 19.39
C ARG A 39 -1.74 -20.67 19.67
N ALA A 40 -2.56 -19.70 19.28
CA ALA A 40 -2.29 -18.29 19.55
C ALA A 40 -2.28 -17.99 21.05
N ALA A 41 -3.16 -18.60 21.84
CA ALA A 41 -3.22 -18.43 23.29
C ALA A 41 -1.91 -18.88 23.95
N ALA A 42 -1.35 -20.02 23.52
CA ALA A 42 -0.06 -20.49 24.02
C ALA A 42 1.08 -19.50 23.72
N ASP A 43 1.17 -19.01 22.47
CA ASP A 43 2.19 -18.03 22.08
C ASP A 43 2.02 -16.66 22.77
N LEU A 44 0.79 -16.31 23.14
CA LEU A 44 0.46 -15.09 23.88
C LEU A 44 0.57 -15.26 25.41
N GLY A 45 0.90 -16.45 25.90
CA GLY A 45 1.09 -16.74 27.32
C GLY A 45 -0.19 -16.90 28.14
N PHE A 46 -1.32 -17.21 27.49
CA PHE A 46 -2.59 -17.53 28.17
C PHE A 46 -2.71 -19.03 28.43
N ALA A 47 -3.43 -19.38 29.52
CA ALA A 47 -3.64 -20.76 29.91
C ALA A 47 -4.54 -21.54 28.93
N ASP A 48 -5.52 -20.86 28.34
CA ASP A 48 -6.45 -21.42 27.36
C ASP A 48 -7.00 -20.34 26.42
N ALA A 49 -7.66 -20.77 25.34
CA ALA A 49 -8.22 -19.87 24.35
C ALA A 49 -9.37 -19.01 24.88
N ALA A 50 -10.15 -19.47 25.87
CA ALA A 50 -11.25 -18.70 26.44
C ALA A 50 -10.73 -17.49 27.24
N ALA A 51 -9.72 -17.69 28.08
CA ALA A 51 -9.04 -16.63 28.81
C ALA A 51 -8.37 -15.63 27.85
N CYS A 52 -7.73 -16.13 26.79
CA CYS A 52 -7.15 -15.30 25.74
C CYS A 52 -8.21 -14.41 25.07
N VAL A 53 -9.28 -15.00 24.55
CA VAL A 53 -10.35 -14.28 23.83
C VAL A 53 -11.02 -13.23 24.72
N LEU A 54 -11.38 -13.60 25.97
CA LEU A 54 -12.00 -12.66 26.91
C LEU A 54 -11.08 -11.47 27.21
N HIS A 55 -9.79 -11.72 27.40
CA HIS A 55 -8.81 -10.67 27.60
C HIS A 55 -8.73 -9.74 26.38
N LEU A 56 -8.52 -10.29 25.19
CA LEU A 56 -8.37 -9.51 23.94
C LEU A 56 -9.61 -8.69 23.58
N LEU A 57 -10.82 -9.19 23.89
CA LEU A 57 -12.06 -8.42 23.75
C LEU A 57 -12.17 -7.26 24.73
N SER A 58 -11.54 -7.36 25.90
CA SER A 58 -11.62 -6.35 26.96
C SER A 58 -10.57 -5.24 26.84
N THR A 59 -9.37 -5.56 26.36
CA THR A 59 -8.23 -4.65 26.32
C THR A 59 -7.95 -4.05 24.96
N GLY A 60 -8.55 -4.60 23.90
CA GLY A 60 -8.20 -4.24 22.54
C GLY A 60 -7.14 -5.19 21.96
N LEU A 61 -7.03 -5.24 20.63
CA LEU A 61 -5.93 -5.95 19.98
C LEU A 61 -4.74 -5.01 19.81
N THR A 62 -3.63 -5.37 20.43
CA THR A 62 -2.35 -4.78 20.06
C THR A 62 -1.86 -5.38 18.74
N ARG A 63 -0.94 -4.67 18.12
CA ARG A 63 -0.31 -5.10 16.88
C ARG A 63 0.39 -6.46 16.98
N ALA A 64 1.16 -6.67 18.05
CA ALA A 64 1.84 -7.94 18.30
C ALA A 64 0.86 -9.10 18.48
N GLN A 65 -0.29 -8.85 19.13
CA GLN A 65 -1.35 -9.85 19.24
C GLN A 65 -1.99 -10.17 17.89
N ILE A 66 -2.22 -9.16 17.05
CA ILE A 66 -2.69 -9.36 15.66
C ILE A 66 -1.72 -10.25 14.89
N GLU A 67 -0.42 -10.01 15.00
CA GLU A 67 0.61 -10.80 14.31
C GLU A 67 0.65 -12.27 14.75
N VAL A 68 0.52 -12.53 16.05
CA VAL A 68 0.42 -13.89 16.59
C VAL A 68 -0.87 -14.56 16.13
N LEU A 69 -2.00 -13.86 16.21
CA LEU A 69 -3.28 -14.37 15.70
C LEU A 69 -3.21 -14.67 14.20
N ALA A 70 -2.70 -13.75 13.39
CA ALA A 70 -2.55 -13.92 11.95
C ALA A 70 -1.68 -15.14 11.61
N SER A 71 -0.63 -15.39 12.39
CA SER A 71 0.26 -16.55 12.22
C SER A 71 -0.47 -17.89 12.31
N HIS A 72 -1.56 -17.97 13.08
CA HIS A 72 -2.33 -19.19 13.31
C HIS A 72 -3.68 -19.23 12.61
N LEU A 73 -4.23 -18.07 12.25
CA LEU A 73 -5.59 -17.93 11.69
C LEU A 73 -5.64 -17.72 10.17
N THR A 74 -4.52 -17.37 9.54
CA THR A 74 -4.45 -17.20 8.08
C THR A 74 -4.17 -18.52 7.35
N VAL A 75 -4.65 -18.62 6.12
CA VAL A 75 -4.46 -19.80 5.27
C VAL A 75 -3.29 -19.55 4.31
N GLY A 76 -2.25 -20.38 4.40
CA GLY A 76 -1.00 -20.21 3.65
C GLY A 76 -0.90 -20.98 2.33
N GLU A 77 -2.02 -21.15 1.63
CA GLU A 77 -2.02 -21.92 0.38
C GLU A 77 -1.66 -21.02 -0.80
N THR A 78 -0.49 -21.22 -1.39
CA THR A 78 -0.02 -20.48 -2.58
C THR A 78 1.00 -21.31 -3.38
N TYR A 79 1.27 -20.90 -4.63
CA TYR A 79 2.21 -21.53 -5.54
C TYR A 79 2.54 -20.61 -6.70
N PHE A 80 3.68 -20.85 -7.35
CA PHE A 80 4.13 -20.07 -8.49
C PHE A 80 3.13 -20.16 -9.63
N PHE A 81 2.81 -19.01 -10.23
CA PHE A 81 1.86 -18.88 -11.34
C PHE A 81 0.47 -19.46 -11.03
N ARG A 82 0.02 -19.34 -9.77
CA ARG A 82 -1.32 -19.75 -9.33
C ARG A 82 -2.41 -19.14 -10.21
N GLU A 83 -3.40 -19.95 -10.59
CA GLU A 83 -4.40 -19.63 -11.62
C GLU A 83 -3.71 -19.18 -12.93
N PRO A 84 -3.15 -20.13 -13.70
CA PRO A 84 -2.22 -19.84 -14.80
C PRO A 84 -2.81 -18.91 -15.84
N ARG A 85 -4.13 -18.97 -16.09
CA ARG A 85 -4.82 -18.10 -17.04
C ARG A 85 -4.69 -16.61 -16.68
N SER A 86 -4.70 -16.26 -15.39
CA SER A 86 -4.51 -14.88 -14.94
C SER A 86 -3.09 -14.40 -15.24
N PHE A 87 -2.07 -15.24 -15.00
CA PHE A 87 -0.69 -14.91 -15.32
C PHE A 87 -0.39 -14.91 -16.82
N GLU A 88 -1.04 -15.76 -17.61
CA GLU A 88 -0.96 -15.74 -19.07
C GLU A 88 -1.45 -14.39 -19.61
N VAL A 89 -2.64 -13.94 -19.20
CA VAL A 89 -3.19 -12.65 -19.62
C VAL A 89 -2.32 -11.48 -19.15
N LEU A 90 -1.76 -11.56 -17.95
CA LEU A 90 -0.77 -10.58 -17.48
C LEU A 90 0.44 -10.55 -18.42
N ALA A 91 0.97 -11.70 -18.79
CA ALA A 91 2.18 -11.81 -19.60
C ALA A 91 1.97 -11.43 -21.08
N THR A 92 0.80 -11.68 -21.66
CA THR A 92 0.55 -11.51 -23.11
C THR A 92 -0.19 -10.23 -23.47
N ARG A 93 -0.90 -9.61 -22.51
CA ARG A 93 -1.71 -8.41 -22.76
C ARG A 93 -1.39 -7.28 -21.80
N VAL A 94 -1.62 -7.48 -20.50
CA VAL A 94 -1.61 -6.37 -19.54
C VAL A 94 -0.20 -5.78 -19.34
N LEU A 95 0.80 -6.62 -19.02
CA LEU A 95 2.16 -6.14 -18.79
C LEU A 95 2.81 -5.60 -20.06
N PRO A 96 2.73 -6.23 -21.24
CA PRO A 96 3.27 -5.66 -22.47
C PRO A 96 2.74 -4.25 -22.79
N ASP A 97 1.43 -4.04 -22.70
CA ASP A 97 0.81 -2.74 -22.98
C ASP A 97 1.25 -1.68 -21.95
N LEU A 98 1.32 -2.05 -20.67
CA LEU A 98 1.81 -1.17 -19.61
C LEU A 98 3.30 -0.83 -19.79
N ILE A 99 4.13 -1.81 -20.12
CA ILE A 99 5.56 -1.61 -20.40
C ILE A 99 5.72 -0.68 -21.59
N GLN A 100 4.94 -0.84 -22.67
CA GLN A 100 5.01 0.06 -23.81
C GLN A 100 4.63 1.50 -23.41
N ALA A 101 3.53 1.68 -22.68
CA ALA A 101 3.07 2.98 -22.23
C ALA A 101 4.09 3.66 -21.29
N ARG A 102 4.64 2.92 -20.32
CA ARG A 102 5.62 3.45 -19.35
C ARG A 102 6.98 3.68 -19.96
N ARG A 103 7.35 2.98 -21.03
CA ARG A 103 8.59 3.28 -21.76
C ARG A 103 8.60 4.70 -22.33
N ALA A 104 7.44 5.20 -22.74
CA ALA A 104 7.26 6.59 -23.19
C ALA A 104 7.12 7.60 -22.04
N ASP A 105 6.88 7.10 -20.82
CA ASP A 105 6.53 7.86 -19.63
C ASP A 105 7.48 7.52 -18.47
N GLY A 106 8.78 7.77 -18.68
CA GLY A 106 9.81 7.72 -17.64
C GLY A 106 10.31 6.34 -17.21
N ARG A 107 9.85 5.24 -17.84
CA ARG A 107 10.27 3.85 -17.54
C ARG A 107 10.07 3.46 -16.07
N ALA A 108 9.01 3.96 -15.45
CA ALA A 108 8.63 3.60 -14.09
C ALA A 108 7.41 2.67 -14.09
N LEU A 109 7.46 1.56 -13.36
CA LEU A 109 6.35 0.61 -13.25
C LEU A 109 6.17 0.21 -11.78
N ARG A 110 4.93 0.33 -11.27
CA ARG A 110 4.59 0.07 -9.86
C ARG A 110 3.55 -1.05 -9.76
N ILE A 111 3.92 -2.14 -9.10
CA ILE A 111 3.07 -3.32 -8.92
C ILE A 111 2.99 -3.67 -7.44
N TRP A 112 1.80 -4.01 -6.97
CA TRP A 112 1.56 -4.46 -5.60
C TRP A 112 0.90 -5.84 -5.58
N SER A 113 1.52 -6.82 -4.91
CA SER A 113 0.89 -8.08 -4.51
C SER A 113 0.40 -7.95 -3.06
N ALA A 114 -0.91 -7.76 -2.90
CA ALA A 114 -1.59 -7.60 -1.62
C ALA A 114 -2.09 -8.96 -1.12
N ALA A 115 -1.65 -9.35 0.07
CA ALA A 115 -1.74 -10.70 0.64
C ALA A 115 -0.85 -11.73 -0.10
N CYS A 116 0.46 -11.44 -0.13
CA CYS A 116 1.42 -12.20 -0.93
C CYS A 116 1.75 -13.60 -0.40
N CYS A 117 1.28 -13.98 0.79
CA CYS A 117 1.61 -15.22 1.46
C CYS A 117 3.14 -15.43 1.50
N THR A 118 3.61 -16.62 1.12
CA THR A 118 5.02 -17.03 1.16
C THR A 118 5.83 -16.58 -0.07
N GLY A 119 5.33 -15.62 -0.84
CA GLY A 119 6.10 -14.90 -1.86
C GLY A 119 6.07 -15.49 -3.27
N GLU A 120 5.39 -16.61 -3.50
CA GLU A 120 5.31 -17.20 -4.83
C GLU A 120 4.67 -16.25 -5.87
N GLU A 121 3.61 -15.52 -5.51
CA GLU A 121 2.95 -14.57 -6.41
C GLU A 121 3.85 -13.40 -6.84
N PRO A 122 4.46 -12.61 -5.92
CA PRO A 122 5.32 -11.51 -6.34
C PRO A 122 6.57 -11.99 -7.10
N TYR A 123 7.14 -13.15 -6.75
CA TYR A 123 8.25 -13.70 -7.55
C TYR A 123 7.82 -14.17 -8.94
N SER A 124 6.60 -14.71 -9.11
CA SER A 124 6.04 -14.96 -10.45
C SER A 124 5.96 -13.69 -11.29
N ILE A 125 5.55 -12.57 -10.69
CA ILE A 125 5.55 -11.28 -11.39
C ILE A 125 6.97 -10.81 -11.71
N ALA A 126 7.91 -10.90 -10.76
CA ALA A 126 9.30 -10.52 -11.00
C ALA A 126 9.93 -11.33 -12.15
N MET A 127 9.65 -12.64 -12.22
CA MET A 127 10.06 -13.51 -13.32
C MET A 127 9.43 -13.10 -14.67
N LEU A 128 8.16 -12.68 -14.68
CA LEU A 128 7.53 -12.17 -15.91
C LEU A 128 8.19 -10.86 -16.37
N LEU A 129 8.46 -9.92 -15.45
CA LEU A 129 9.11 -8.65 -15.78
C LEU A 129 10.53 -8.88 -16.35
N ASP A 130 11.31 -9.78 -15.76
CA ASP A 130 12.64 -10.17 -16.28
C ASP A 130 12.59 -10.77 -17.70
N ARG A 131 11.49 -11.42 -18.07
CA ARG A 131 11.30 -11.93 -19.44
C ARG A 131 10.83 -10.85 -20.41
N LEU A 132 9.98 -9.94 -19.96
CA LEU A 132 9.30 -8.97 -20.82
C LEU A 132 10.07 -7.66 -21.03
N ILE A 133 11.02 -7.33 -20.14
CA ILE A 133 11.77 -6.09 -20.18
C ILE A 133 13.27 -6.40 -20.38
N PRO A 134 13.79 -6.36 -21.62
CA PRO A 134 15.20 -6.68 -21.90
C PRO A 134 16.19 -5.71 -21.24
N ASP A 135 15.81 -4.44 -21.10
CA ASP A 135 16.58 -3.35 -20.53
C ASP A 135 16.16 -3.03 -19.09
N LEU A 136 15.79 -4.05 -18.30
CA LEU A 136 15.26 -3.90 -16.94
C LEU A 136 16.11 -3.01 -16.01
N ALA A 137 17.42 -2.95 -16.23
CA ALA A 137 18.33 -2.09 -15.46
C ALA A 137 18.06 -0.58 -15.65
N ASP A 138 17.44 -0.18 -16.76
CA ASP A 138 17.07 1.21 -17.06
C ASP A 138 15.68 1.57 -16.51
N TRP A 139 15.01 0.65 -15.81
CA TRP A 139 13.66 0.83 -15.30
C TRP A 139 13.64 1.11 -13.81
N ASN A 140 12.76 2.02 -13.39
CA ASN A 140 12.39 2.14 -11.99
C ASN A 140 11.21 1.19 -11.69
N ILE A 141 11.53 -0.03 -11.26
CA ILE A 141 10.52 -1.03 -10.90
C ILE A 141 10.27 -0.99 -9.39
N THR A 142 9.03 -0.72 -9.02
CA THR A 142 8.52 -1.00 -7.67
C THR A 142 7.67 -2.25 -7.72
N LEU A 143 8.08 -3.30 -7.02
CA LEU A 143 7.29 -4.52 -6.81
C LEU A 143 7.12 -4.76 -5.30
N LEU A 144 6.06 -4.18 -4.76
CA LEU A 144 5.69 -4.27 -3.36
C LEU A 144 4.91 -5.57 -3.13
N ALA A 145 5.27 -6.32 -2.09
CA ALA A 145 4.56 -7.52 -1.67
C ALA A 145 4.21 -7.40 -0.18
N THR A 146 2.93 -7.52 0.16
CA THR A 146 2.50 -7.34 1.55
C THR A 146 1.62 -8.44 2.08
N ASP A 147 1.76 -8.75 3.36
CA ASP A 147 0.91 -9.72 4.05
C ASP A 147 0.70 -9.32 5.52
N ILE A 148 -0.35 -9.85 6.14
CA ILE A 148 -0.64 -9.67 7.56
C ILE A 148 0.05 -10.74 8.41
N ASN A 149 0.52 -11.84 7.82
CA ASN A 149 1.19 -12.92 8.52
C ASN A 149 2.72 -12.76 8.46
N PRO A 150 3.38 -12.43 9.58
CA PRO A 150 4.83 -12.22 9.60
C PRO A 150 5.62 -13.52 9.36
N GLN A 151 5.05 -14.71 9.63
CA GLN A 151 5.71 -15.98 9.31
C GLN A 151 5.77 -16.20 7.80
N PHE A 152 4.73 -15.80 7.07
CA PHE A 152 4.71 -15.91 5.62
C PHE A 152 5.73 -14.96 4.98
N LEU A 153 5.79 -13.71 5.46
CA LEU A 153 6.77 -12.73 5.00
C LEU A 153 8.21 -13.20 5.21
N ARG A 154 8.54 -13.76 6.39
CA ARG A 154 9.88 -14.32 6.62
C ARG A 154 10.24 -15.42 5.63
N ARG A 155 9.31 -16.33 5.32
CA ARG A 155 9.54 -17.39 4.33
C ARG A 155 9.68 -16.85 2.91
N ALA A 156 8.91 -15.82 2.56
CA ALA A 156 9.00 -15.11 1.29
C ALA A 156 10.36 -14.42 1.11
N GLU A 157 10.84 -13.77 2.17
CA GLU A 157 12.15 -13.15 2.24
C GLU A 157 13.29 -14.17 2.26
N GLU A 158 13.12 -15.37 2.82
CA GLU A 158 14.10 -16.45 2.68
C GLU A 158 14.22 -16.90 1.21
N GLY A 159 13.07 -17.01 0.53
CA GLY A 159 12.95 -17.36 -0.88
C GLY A 159 13.33 -18.81 -1.17
N VAL A 160 13.08 -19.72 -0.22
CA VAL A 160 13.32 -21.17 -0.35
C VAL A 160 11.98 -21.90 -0.44
N TYR A 161 11.83 -22.69 -1.49
CA TYR A 161 10.58 -23.34 -1.84
C TYR A 161 10.76 -24.83 -2.00
N LYS A 162 9.72 -25.59 -1.66
CA LYS A 162 9.65 -27.04 -1.88
C LYS A 162 8.90 -27.34 -3.17
N ASP A 163 9.00 -28.59 -3.65
CA ASP A 163 8.38 -29.03 -4.90
C ASP A 163 6.89 -28.70 -5.03
N TRP A 164 6.15 -28.68 -3.92
CA TRP A 164 4.73 -28.31 -3.90
C TRP A 164 4.45 -26.91 -4.45
N SER A 165 5.34 -25.94 -4.22
CA SER A 165 5.21 -24.56 -4.72
C SER A 165 5.36 -24.48 -6.25
N PHE A 166 5.91 -25.51 -6.90
CA PHE A 166 6.23 -25.52 -8.33
C PHE A 166 5.27 -26.37 -9.17
N ARG A 167 4.11 -26.73 -8.63
CA ARG A 167 3.07 -27.45 -9.38
C ARG A 167 2.61 -26.61 -10.58
N GLY A 168 2.71 -27.18 -11.78
CA GLY A 168 2.39 -26.47 -13.02
C GLY A 168 3.49 -25.52 -13.54
N VAL A 169 4.68 -25.51 -12.92
CA VAL A 169 5.83 -24.70 -13.38
C VAL A 169 6.75 -25.53 -14.28
N GLY A 170 7.02 -25.02 -15.49
CA GLY A 170 7.95 -25.63 -16.45
C GLY A 170 9.40 -25.68 -15.94
N GLN A 171 10.17 -26.68 -16.38
CA GLN A 171 11.57 -26.84 -15.98
C GLN A 171 12.45 -25.66 -16.45
N ASP A 172 12.12 -25.06 -17.59
CA ASP A 172 12.80 -23.87 -18.11
C ASP A 172 12.77 -22.69 -17.12
N ILE A 173 11.64 -22.49 -16.43
CA ILE A 173 11.49 -21.47 -15.40
C ILE A 173 12.32 -21.86 -14.17
N ARG A 174 12.26 -23.14 -13.75
CA ARG A 174 13.01 -23.62 -12.58
C ARG A 174 14.51 -23.43 -12.78
N ASP A 175 15.04 -23.87 -13.91
CA ASP A 175 16.48 -23.82 -14.23
C ASP A 175 16.99 -22.38 -14.34
N ARG A 176 16.17 -21.44 -14.83
CA ARG A 176 16.56 -20.04 -15.02
C ARG A 176 16.49 -19.19 -13.75
N TYR A 177 15.55 -19.51 -12.85
CA TYR A 177 15.20 -18.65 -11.72
C TYR A 177 15.45 -19.24 -10.35
N PHE A 178 15.84 -20.51 -10.26
CA PHE A 178 16.09 -21.17 -8.99
C PHE A 178 17.41 -21.95 -8.98
N THR A 179 18.01 -22.03 -7.79
CA THR A 179 19.16 -22.88 -7.51
C THR A 179 18.75 -23.96 -6.51
N ARG A 180 19.15 -25.22 -6.75
CA ARG A 180 18.88 -26.32 -5.82
C ARG A 180 19.68 -26.14 -4.53
N GLU A 181 19.01 -26.34 -3.40
CA GLU A 181 19.62 -26.34 -2.07
C GLU A 181 20.02 -27.78 -1.66
N PRO A 182 21.01 -27.93 -0.76
CA PRO A 182 21.47 -29.24 -0.30
C PRO A 182 20.40 -30.10 0.39
N ASP A 183 19.38 -29.46 0.98
CA ASP A 183 18.28 -30.10 1.71
C ASP A 183 17.11 -30.53 0.80
N GLY A 184 17.26 -30.37 -0.53
CA GLY A 184 16.23 -30.68 -1.52
C GLY A 184 15.27 -29.54 -1.81
N GLY A 185 15.42 -28.37 -1.16
CA GLY A 185 14.70 -27.15 -1.53
C GLY A 185 15.22 -26.50 -2.81
N SER A 186 14.52 -25.47 -3.27
CA SER A 186 14.94 -24.60 -4.38
C SER A 186 14.87 -23.14 -3.96
N ARG A 187 15.98 -22.42 -4.11
CA ARG A 187 16.10 -21.02 -3.73
C ARG A 187 15.98 -20.11 -4.94
N ILE A 188 15.17 -19.05 -4.83
CA ILE A 188 15.07 -18.02 -5.87
C ILE A 188 16.41 -17.30 -6.08
N VAL A 189 16.79 -17.05 -7.33
CA VAL A 189 18.07 -16.39 -7.65
C VAL A 189 18.14 -14.96 -7.09
N PRO A 190 19.31 -14.50 -6.61
CA PRO A 190 19.44 -13.19 -5.95
C PRO A 190 18.93 -12.00 -6.78
N ARG A 191 19.11 -12.04 -8.12
CA ARG A 191 18.66 -10.95 -9.01
C ARG A 191 17.13 -10.77 -9.00
N ILE A 192 16.36 -11.87 -8.96
CA ILE A 192 14.90 -11.81 -8.91
C ILE A 192 14.45 -11.49 -7.49
N LYS A 193 15.14 -12.07 -6.49
CA LYS A 193 14.92 -11.77 -5.09
C LYS A 193 14.97 -10.28 -4.79
N ALA A 194 15.97 -9.58 -5.34
CA ALA A 194 16.20 -8.16 -5.15
C ALA A 194 15.11 -7.25 -5.78
N MET A 195 14.30 -7.77 -6.70
CA MET A 195 13.21 -7.00 -7.32
C MET A 195 12.01 -6.80 -6.38
N VAL A 196 11.80 -7.72 -5.43
CA VAL A 196 10.62 -7.71 -4.57
C VAL A 196 10.96 -7.05 -3.23
N THR A 197 10.12 -6.11 -2.81
CA THR A 197 10.17 -5.55 -1.45
C THR A 197 9.00 -6.11 -0.65
N PHE A 198 9.32 -6.91 0.37
CA PHE A 198 8.33 -7.41 1.31
C PHE A 198 8.10 -6.42 2.44
N SER A 199 6.85 -6.25 2.84
CA SER A 199 6.48 -5.45 4.01
C SER A 199 5.21 -6.03 4.61
N TYR A 200 5.02 -5.89 5.90
CA TYR A 200 3.71 -6.19 6.45
C TYR A 200 2.67 -5.18 5.92
N HIS A 201 1.42 -5.61 5.73
CA HIS A 201 0.30 -4.67 5.64
C HIS A 201 -1.01 -5.30 6.10
N ASN A 202 -1.78 -4.59 6.94
CA ASN A 202 -3.15 -4.95 7.28
C ASN A 202 -4.10 -4.15 6.38
N LEU A 203 -4.70 -4.81 5.39
CA LEU A 203 -5.61 -4.20 4.42
C LEU A 203 -6.84 -3.52 5.03
N VAL A 204 -7.16 -3.80 6.31
CA VAL A 204 -8.35 -3.24 6.98
C VAL A 204 -8.04 -2.00 7.80
N GLU A 205 -6.92 -1.97 8.51
CA GLU A 205 -6.59 -0.89 9.45
C GLU A 205 -5.51 0.06 8.95
N ASP A 206 -4.51 -0.44 8.21
CA ASP A 206 -3.43 0.42 7.74
C ASP A 206 -3.98 1.42 6.72
N ARG A 207 -3.49 2.66 6.73
CA ARG A 207 -3.91 3.69 5.77
C ARG A 207 -3.21 3.48 4.43
N PHE A 208 -4.00 3.40 3.36
CA PHE A 208 -3.51 3.40 1.98
C PHE A 208 -4.55 4.03 1.03
N PRO A 209 -4.10 4.62 -0.09
CA PRO A 209 -2.71 4.76 -0.52
C PRO A 209 -1.90 5.77 0.31
N SER A 210 -0.60 5.54 0.40
CA SER A 210 0.38 6.47 0.97
C SER A 210 1.72 6.30 0.29
N ILE A 211 2.47 7.40 0.15
CA ILE A 211 3.85 7.38 -0.34
C ILE A 211 4.80 6.71 0.66
N ASP A 212 4.50 6.80 1.95
CA ASP A 212 5.37 6.26 3.01
C ASP A 212 5.30 4.73 3.07
N SER A 213 4.11 4.17 2.88
CA SER A 213 3.92 2.73 2.75
C SER A 213 4.16 2.22 1.31
N ASN A 214 4.52 3.12 0.40
CA ASN A 214 4.75 2.85 -1.01
C ASN A 214 3.56 2.18 -1.70
N THR A 215 2.32 2.49 -1.27
CA THR A 215 1.07 1.89 -1.75
C THR A 215 0.32 2.80 -2.74
N ASN A 216 0.86 3.97 -3.08
CA ASN A 216 0.25 4.93 -4.00
C ASN A 216 0.56 4.66 -5.48
N ALA A 217 -0.28 5.19 -6.37
CA ALA A 217 -0.07 5.27 -7.81
C ALA A 217 0.34 3.95 -8.50
N MET A 218 -0.24 2.81 -8.09
CA MET A 218 0.04 1.50 -8.65
C MET A 218 -0.44 1.39 -10.10
N ASP A 219 0.35 0.77 -10.98
CA ASP A 219 -0.08 0.35 -12.32
C ASP A 219 -0.91 -0.94 -12.26
N VAL A 220 -0.50 -1.87 -11.38
CA VAL A 220 -1.17 -3.16 -11.16
C VAL A 220 -1.24 -3.45 -9.67
N VAL A 221 -2.41 -3.88 -9.20
CA VAL A 221 -2.57 -4.47 -7.87
C VAL A 221 -3.14 -5.88 -8.03
N LEU A 222 -2.41 -6.87 -7.54
CA LEU A 222 -2.90 -8.23 -7.36
C LEU A 222 -3.44 -8.34 -5.94
N CYS A 223 -4.71 -8.71 -5.79
CA CYS A 223 -5.34 -8.92 -4.49
C CYS A 223 -6.17 -10.19 -4.62
N ARG A 224 -5.50 -11.34 -4.50
CA ARG A 224 -5.99 -12.64 -4.96
C ARG A 224 -6.10 -13.63 -3.81
N ASN A 225 -7.20 -14.35 -3.76
CA ASN A 225 -7.47 -15.36 -2.73
C ASN A 225 -7.33 -14.79 -1.31
N VAL A 226 -7.87 -13.60 -1.06
CA VAL A 226 -7.88 -12.95 0.25
C VAL A 226 -9.24 -12.37 0.64
N LEU A 227 -9.93 -11.70 -0.30
CA LEU A 227 -11.17 -10.98 0.03
C LEU A 227 -12.32 -11.94 0.36
N MET A 228 -12.24 -13.19 -0.09
CA MET A 228 -13.23 -14.23 0.28
C MET A 228 -13.21 -14.59 1.77
N TYR A 229 -12.15 -14.23 2.51
CA TYR A 229 -12.10 -14.38 3.97
C TYR A 229 -12.66 -13.16 4.71
N PHE A 230 -12.93 -12.06 4.01
CA PHE A 230 -13.36 -10.82 4.64
C PHE A 230 -14.87 -10.76 4.83
N SER A 231 -15.32 -10.07 5.88
CA SER A 231 -16.73 -9.67 5.95
C SER A 231 -17.09 -8.77 4.75
N PRO A 232 -18.33 -8.83 4.22
CA PRO A 232 -18.71 -8.10 3.00
C PRO A 232 -18.42 -6.60 3.03
N ASP A 233 -18.63 -5.95 4.19
CA ASP A 233 -18.41 -4.52 4.34
C ASP A 233 -16.91 -4.17 4.35
N ARG A 234 -16.09 -5.03 4.95
CA ARG A 234 -14.63 -4.86 4.96
C ARG A 234 -14.04 -5.11 3.59
N ALA A 235 -14.48 -6.15 2.89
CA ALA A 235 -14.09 -6.39 1.51
C ALA A 235 -14.41 -5.18 0.62
N ARG A 236 -15.61 -4.59 0.74
CA ARG A 236 -16.01 -3.41 -0.03
C ARG A 236 -15.15 -2.18 0.30
N ALA A 237 -14.86 -1.95 1.57
CA ALA A 237 -13.98 -0.87 1.99
C ALA A 237 -12.56 -1.04 1.40
N VAL A 238 -12.00 -2.26 1.49
CA VAL A 238 -10.70 -2.64 0.93
C VAL A 238 -10.66 -2.39 -0.58
N VAL A 239 -11.68 -2.83 -1.33
CA VAL A 239 -11.78 -2.54 -2.77
C VAL A 239 -11.79 -1.02 -3.04
N GLY A 240 -12.47 -0.24 -2.21
CA GLY A 240 -12.44 1.22 -2.30
C GLY A 240 -11.04 1.81 -2.07
N TYR A 241 -10.25 1.27 -1.13
CA TYR A 241 -8.87 1.69 -0.90
C TYR A 241 -7.95 1.26 -2.07
N LEU A 242 -8.08 0.03 -2.57
CA LEU A 242 -7.33 -0.47 -3.73
C LEU A 242 -7.61 0.36 -4.98
N HIS A 243 -8.87 0.79 -5.18
CA HIS A 243 -9.23 1.71 -6.26
C HIS A 243 -8.51 3.06 -6.15
N ARG A 244 -8.34 3.59 -4.93
CA ARG A 244 -7.57 4.83 -4.73
C ARG A 244 -6.07 4.63 -4.96
N ALA A 245 -5.54 3.48 -4.59
CA ALA A 245 -4.14 3.13 -4.76
C ALA A 245 -3.71 2.95 -6.22
N LEU A 246 -4.62 2.51 -7.09
CA LEU A 246 -4.37 2.44 -8.51
C LEU A 246 -4.34 3.84 -9.15
N ARG A 247 -3.43 4.05 -10.09
CA ARG A 247 -3.50 5.19 -11.00
C ARG A 247 -4.63 5.02 -12.01
N ASP A 248 -5.01 6.11 -12.64
CA ASP A 248 -5.99 6.08 -13.73
C ASP A 248 -5.50 5.17 -14.87
N GLY A 249 -6.38 4.27 -15.32
CA GLY A 249 -6.05 3.25 -16.31
C GLY A 249 -5.34 2.01 -15.75
N GLY A 250 -5.00 1.98 -14.46
CA GLY A 250 -4.37 0.84 -13.78
C GLY A 250 -5.30 -0.35 -13.57
N TRP A 251 -4.71 -1.51 -13.25
CA TRP A 251 -5.39 -2.81 -13.22
C TRP A 251 -5.47 -3.40 -11.81
N LEU A 252 -6.66 -3.85 -11.41
CA LEU A 252 -6.87 -4.75 -10.29
C LEU A 252 -7.05 -6.18 -10.82
N VAL A 253 -6.28 -7.11 -10.24
CA VAL A 253 -6.28 -8.53 -10.58
C VAL A 253 -6.72 -9.32 -9.33
N PRO A 254 -8.02 -9.61 -9.17
CA PRO A 254 -8.51 -10.50 -8.12
C PRO A 254 -8.49 -11.97 -8.58
N SER A 255 -8.77 -12.90 -7.66
CA SER A 255 -9.17 -14.26 -8.02
C SER A 255 -10.68 -14.29 -8.29
N ALA A 256 -11.12 -15.25 -9.11
CA ALA A 256 -12.54 -15.50 -9.36
C ALA A 256 -13.35 -15.82 -8.08
N VAL A 257 -12.69 -16.26 -7.01
CA VAL A 257 -13.36 -16.58 -5.73
C VAL A 257 -13.45 -15.41 -4.76
N ASP A 258 -12.76 -14.29 -5.03
CA ASP A 258 -12.68 -13.15 -4.10
C ASP A 258 -13.98 -12.34 -3.98
N GLY A 259 -14.90 -12.49 -4.94
CA GLY A 259 -16.21 -11.90 -4.85
C GLY A 259 -16.90 -11.75 -6.20
N SER A 260 -18.16 -11.32 -6.14
CA SER A 260 -18.95 -11.00 -7.34
C SER A 260 -18.50 -9.67 -7.97
N PRO A 261 -18.84 -9.41 -9.24
CA PRO A 261 -18.58 -8.11 -9.87
C PRO A 261 -19.15 -6.90 -9.09
N ALA A 262 -20.23 -7.09 -8.31
CA ALA A 262 -20.80 -6.04 -7.48
C ALA A 262 -19.86 -5.57 -6.36
N LEU A 263 -18.98 -6.45 -5.86
CA LEU A 263 -17.95 -6.07 -4.89
C LEU A 263 -16.96 -5.07 -5.50
N PHE A 264 -16.70 -5.21 -6.80
CA PHE A 264 -15.74 -4.42 -7.57
C PHE A 264 -16.38 -3.26 -8.35
N ALA A 265 -17.60 -2.85 -7.99
CA ALA A 265 -18.37 -1.80 -8.68
C ALA A 265 -17.64 -0.46 -8.92
N PRO A 266 -16.67 -0.01 -8.08
CA PRO A 266 -15.88 1.19 -8.41
C PRO A 266 -15.02 1.06 -9.67
N PHE A 267 -14.73 -0.17 -10.11
CA PHE A 267 -13.93 -0.45 -11.29
C PHE A 267 -14.80 -0.77 -12.51
N VAL A 268 -14.19 -0.66 -13.69
CA VAL A 268 -14.78 -1.20 -14.91
C VAL A 268 -14.29 -2.62 -15.13
N LEU A 269 -15.25 -3.53 -15.27
CA LEU A 269 -15.00 -4.92 -15.63
C LEU A 269 -14.32 -4.99 -17.01
N ALA A 270 -13.20 -5.68 -17.08
CA ALA A 270 -12.46 -5.94 -18.30
C ALA A 270 -12.31 -7.45 -18.47
N ASP A 271 -13.09 -8.04 -19.37
CA ASP A 271 -12.87 -9.41 -19.82
C ASP A 271 -11.71 -9.40 -20.83
N VAL A 272 -10.60 -10.03 -20.45
CA VAL A 272 -9.42 -10.14 -21.30
C VAL A 272 -9.20 -11.61 -21.57
N GLU A 273 -9.63 -12.04 -22.75
CA GLU A 273 -9.53 -13.42 -23.22
C GLU A 273 -10.11 -14.46 -22.22
N GLY A 274 -11.30 -14.16 -21.66
CA GLY A 274 -11.97 -15.04 -20.71
C GLY A 274 -11.45 -14.97 -19.27
N THR A 275 -10.52 -14.05 -18.97
CA THR A 275 -10.12 -13.72 -17.61
C THR A 275 -10.78 -12.42 -17.18
N THR A 276 -11.49 -12.46 -16.06
CA THR A 276 -12.11 -11.28 -15.45
C THR A 276 -11.06 -10.48 -14.68
N LEU A 277 -10.71 -9.32 -15.23
CA LEU A 277 -9.87 -8.30 -14.58
C LEU A 277 -10.67 -7.01 -14.41
N TYR A 278 -10.14 -6.06 -13.65
CA TYR A 278 -10.80 -4.80 -13.37
C TYR A 278 -9.86 -3.63 -13.67
N ARG A 279 -10.38 -2.58 -14.28
CA ARG A 279 -9.60 -1.40 -14.66
C ARG A 279 -10.17 -0.15 -14.01
N LYS A 280 -9.30 0.68 -13.44
CA LYS A 280 -9.67 2.01 -12.96
C LYS A 280 -9.85 2.93 -14.17
N GLN A 281 -11.01 3.53 -14.32
CA GLN A 281 -11.21 4.56 -15.34
C GLN A 281 -10.61 5.89 -14.88
N ALA A 282 -10.05 6.64 -15.82
CA ALA A 282 -9.71 8.03 -15.58
C ALA A 282 -10.98 8.80 -15.25
N ALA A 283 -10.92 9.68 -14.24
CA ALA A 283 -12.02 10.59 -13.98
C ALA A 283 -12.26 11.41 -15.26
N VAL A 284 -13.45 11.29 -15.85
CA VAL A 284 -13.84 12.14 -16.98
C VAL A 284 -13.91 13.56 -16.44
N VAL A 285 -12.93 14.40 -16.77
CA VAL A 285 -13.01 15.85 -16.51
C VAL A 285 -14.27 16.34 -17.22
N PRO A 286 -15.31 16.82 -16.51
CA PRO A 286 -16.49 17.32 -17.17
C PRO A 286 -16.07 18.51 -18.01
N GLN A 287 -16.16 18.39 -19.34
CA GLN A 287 -15.95 19.53 -20.21
C GLN A 287 -16.95 20.62 -19.83
N PRO A 288 -16.54 21.89 -19.77
CA PRO A 288 -17.47 22.98 -19.51
C PRO A 288 -18.58 22.92 -20.56
N ARG A 289 -19.82 22.69 -20.10
CA ARG A 289 -20.99 22.73 -20.99
C ARG A 289 -21.00 24.10 -21.68
N PRO A 290 -21.21 24.18 -23.01
CA PRO A 290 -21.38 25.46 -23.68
C PRO A 290 -22.48 26.25 -22.96
N PRO A 291 -22.31 27.56 -22.76
CA PRO A 291 -23.29 28.36 -22.04
C PRO A 291 -24.64 28.24 -22.75
N VAL A 292 -25.62 27.71 -22.03
CA VAL A 292 -27.02 27.75 -22.48
C VAL A 292 -27.38 29.23 -22.57
N ARG A 293 -27.65 29.72 -23.79
CA ARG A 293 -28.14 31.09 -23.98
C ARG A 293 -29.41 31.27 -23.16
N PRO A 294 -29.50 32.26 -22.27
CA PRO A 294 -30.73 32.56 -21.57
C PRO A 294 -31.78 32.98 -22.60
N ILE A 295 -32.95 32.32 -22.57
CA ILE A 295 -34.16 32.85 -23.19
C ILE A 295 -34.56 34.04 -22.34
N VAL A 296 -34.49 35.25 -22.89
CA VAL A 296 -34.89 36.49 -22.22
C VAL A 296 -36.41 36.64 -22.33
N PRO A 297 -37.18 36.69 -21.23
CA PRO A 297 -38.56 37.13 -21.28
C PRO A 297 -38.62 38.67 -21.35
N ALA A 298 -39.58 39.20 -22.10
CA ALA A 298 -39.86 40.63 -22.23
C ALA A 298 -40.27 41.28 -20.89
N PRO A 299 -40.04 42.60 -20.68
CA PRO A 299 -40.17 43.23 -19.37
C PRO A 299 -41.53 43.92 -19.14
N ALA A 300 -41.99 43.92 -17.89
CA ALA A 300 -42.55 45.06 -17.11
C ALA A 300 -43.31 44.55 -15.84
N PRO A 301 -43.66 45.39 -14.83
CA PRO A 301 -42.81 46.32 -14.10
C PRO A 301 -42.99 46.24 -12.55
N MET A 302 -42.06 46.91 -11.86
CA MET A 302 -42.11 47.47 -10.50
C MET A 302 -41.90 46.57 -9.27
N ALA A 303 -40.96 47.03 -8.44
CA ALA A 303 -40.32 46.32 -7.33
C ALA A 303 -41.16 46.24 -6.04
N PRO A 304 -40.87 45.25 -5.19
CA PRO A 304 -40.91 45.43 -3.74
C PRO A 304 -39.59 45.05 -3.05
N ARG A 305 -39.20 45.94 -2.13
CA ARG A 305 -38.31 45.85 -0.93
C ARG A 305 -36.98 45.07 -1.00
N PRO A 306 -35.89 45.64 -0.43
CA PRO A 306 -34.66 44.87 -0.21
C PRO A 306 -34.94 43.76 0.81
N GLU A 307 -34.78 42.51 0.39
CA GLU A 307 -34.64 41.40 1.33
C GLU A 307 -33.41 41.64 2.20
N PRO A 308 -33.45 41.26 3.49
CA PRO A 308 -32.26 41.29 4.32
C PRO A 308 -31.20 40.44 3.62
N ILE A 309 -29.99 41.00 3.48
CA ILE A 309 -28.81 40.27 3.03
C ILE A 309 -28.76 39.00 3.87
N ARG A 310 -29.14 37.86 3.28
CA ARG A 310 -28.81 36.57 3.84
C ARG A 310 -27.30 36.57 3.88
N SER A 311 -26.76 36.64 5.10
CA SER A 311 -25.38 36.33 5.39
C SER A 311 -25.03 35.09 4.59
N VAL A 312 -24.08 35.24 3.66
CA VAL A 312 -23.48 34.13 2.95
C VAL A 312 -22.98 33.19 4.04
N GLU A 313 -23.70 32.10 4.30
CA GLU A 313 -23.15 30.95 5.02
C GLU A 313 -21.85 30.62 4.28
N GLY A 314 -20.74 30.83 4.98
CA GLY A 314 -19.42 30.91 4.38
C GLY A 314 -19.18 29.71 3.46
N GLN A 315 -18.86 29.98 2.20
CA GLN A 315 -18.35 28.95 1.31
C GLN A 315 -17.27 28.17 2.08
N PRO A 316 -17.34 26.83 2.10
CA PRO A 316 -16.36 26.04 2.82
C PRO A 316 -14.97 26.43 2.34
N ASP A 317 -14.08 26.69 3.29
CA ASP A 317 -12.67 27.01 3.02
C ASP A 317 -12.13 26.06 1.94
N PRO A 318 -11.68 26.57 0.78
CA PRO A 318 -11.22 25.75 -0.33
C PRO A 318 -10.17 24.71 0.09
N CYS A 319 -9.31 25.04 1.05
CA CYS A 319 -8.31 24.12 1.57
C CYS A 319 -8.94 22.96 2.35
N ARG A 320 -9.97 23.22 3.16
CA ARG A 320 -10.72 22.17 3.86
C ARG A 320 -11.49 21.28 2.89
N ALA A 321 -12.12 21.88 1.89
CA ALA A 321 -12.82 21.13 0.84
C ALA A 321 -11.85 20.23 0.06
N ALA A 322 -10.69 20.76 -0.31
CA ALA A 322 -9.65 19.98 -0.98
C ALA A 322 -9.08 18.85 -0.11
N SER A 323 -8.87 19.10 1.19
CA SER A 323 -8.43 18.06 2.14
C SER A 323 -9.46 16.93 2.25
N ALA A 324 -10.74 17.25 2.37
CA ALA A 324 -11.80 16.23 2.43
C ALA A 324 -11.85 15.40 1.13
N LEU A 325 -11.66 16.03 -0.03
CA LEU A 325 -11.58 15.31 -1.31
C LEU A 325 -10.33 14.43 -1.39
N HIS A 326 -9.19 14.91 -0.90
CA HIS A 326 -7.95 14.14 -0.81
C HIS A 326 -8.15 12.87 0.04
N ASP A 327 -8.75 13.01 1.22
CA ASP A 327 -9.03 11.88 2.12
C ASP A 327 -10.00 10.86 1.50
N GLN A 328 -10.91 11.33 0.64
CA GLN A 328 -11.82 10.51 -0.16
C GLN A 328 -11.16 9.87 -1.40
N GLY A 329 -9.89 10.20 -1.68
CA GLY A 329 -9.17 9.76 -2.89
C GLY A 329 -9.56 10.44 -4.18
N ARG A 330 -10.35 11.52 -4.10
CA ARG A 330 -10.78 12.33 -5.25
C ARG A 330 -9.70 13.33 -5.59
N TYR A 331 -8.51 12.80 -5.89
CA TYR A 331 -7.30 13.58 -6.02
C TYR A 331 -7.37 14.60 -7.17
N ALA A 332 -7.98 14.25 -8.30
CA ALA A 332 -8.13 15.15 -9.44
C ALA A 332 -8.85 16.44 -9.02
N GLU A 333 -10.02 16.30 -8.40
CA GLU A 333 -10.83 17.42 -7.93
C GLU A 333 -10.14 18.22 -6.82
N ALA A 334 -9.49 17.53 -5.87
CA ALA A 334 -8.68 18.19 -4.84
C ALA A 334 -7.58 19.06 -5.46
N SER A 335 -6.87 18.53 -6.46
CA SER A 335 -5.79 19.26 -7.14
C SER A 335 -6.29 20.47 -7.92
N GLU A 336 -7.47 20.39 -8.56
CA GLU A 336 -8.06 21.54 -9.26
C GLU A 336 -8.42 22.69 -8.32
N ILE A 337 -8.98 22.37 -7.15
CA ILE A 337 -9.31 23.37 -6.12
C ILE A 337 -8.02 24.03 -5.62
N LEU A 338 -6.99 23.23 -5.31
CA LEU A 338 -5.72 23.72 -4.77
C LEU A 338 -4.95 24.58 -5.77
N VAL A 339 -4.93 24.21 -7.06
CA VAL A 339 -4.30 25.02 -8.12
C VAL A 339 -4.97 26.38 -8.24
N LYS A 340 -6.31 26.43 -8.25
CA LYS A 340 -7.06 27.69 -8.29
C LYS A 340 -6.81 28.54 -7.05
N TYR A 341 -6.78 27.92 -5.87
CA TYR A 341 -6.51 28.59 -4.61
C TYR A 341 -5.10 29.20 -4.58
N LEU A 342 -4.07 28.41 -4.91
CA LEU A 342 -2.66 28.84 -4.93
C LEU A 342 -2.37 29.90 -6.00
N ALA A 343 -3.17 30.01 -7.06
CA ALA A 343 -3.07 31.12 -8.01
C ALA A 343 -3.34 32.48 -7.35
N SER A 344 -4.23 32.53 -6.36
CA SER A 344 -4.54 33.75 -5.59
C SER A 344 -3.67 33.91 -4.33
N ARG A 345 -3.16 32.81 -3.78
CA ARG A 345 -2.33 32.79 -2.56
C ARG A 345 -1.08 31.93 -2.78
N PRO A 346 -0.11 32.40 -3.58
CA PRO A 346 1.02 31.59 -4.03
C PRO A 346 2.07 31.29 -2.96
N ALA A 347 1.90 31.79 -1.72
CA ALA A 347 2.82 31.57 -0.61
C ALA A 347 2.22 30.67 0.50
N ASP A 348 1.02 30.12 0.28
CA ASP A 348 0.36 29.25 1.27
C ASP A 348 1.04 27.87 1.30
N VAL A 349 1.89 27.67 2.31
CA VAL A 349 2.72 26.46 2.51
C VAL A 349 1.85 25.21 2.71
N SER A 350 0.77 25.31 3.48
CA SER A 350 -0.12 24.16 3.74
C SER A 350 -0.84 23.70 2.48
N ALA A 351 -1.30 24.63 1.65
CA ALA A 351 -1.90 24.31 0.36
C ALA A 351 -0.89 23.69 -0.62
N MET A 352 0.37 24.16 -0.63
CA MET A 352 1.44 23.55 -1.45
C MET A 352 1.74 22.12 -1.01
N LEU A 353 1.85 21.87 0.30
CA LEU A 353 2.09 20.55 0.86
C LEU A 353 0.99 19.56 0.45
N LEU A 354 -0.28 19.93 0.64
CA LEU A 354 -1.41 19.10 0.25
C LEU A 354 -1.45 18.85 -1.26
N LEU A 355 -1.12 19.85 -2.09
CA LEU A 355 -1.10 19.71 -3.53
C LEU A 355 0.02 18.77 -4.00
N ALA A 356 1.22 18.89 -3.43
CA ALA A 356 2.35 18.01 -3.74
C ALA A 356 2.01 16.54 -3.42
N ARG A 357 1.45 16.26 -2.23
CA ARG A 357 0.97 14.92 -1.86
C ARG A 357 -0.15 14.42 -2.76
N THR A 358 -1.09 15.28 -3.11
CA THR A 358 -2.19 14.94 -4.03
C THR A 358 -1.67 14.53 -5.41
N TYR A 359 -0.67 15.24 -5.96
CA TYR A 359 -0.05 14.85 -7.22
C TYR A 359 0.77 13.57 -7.11
N ALA A 360 1.49 13.37 -6.00
CA ALA A 360 2.22 12.13 -5.74
C ALA A 360 1.26 10.92 -5.70
N ASN A 361 0.11 11.05 -5.04
CA ASN A 361 -0.90 9.98 -4.99
C ASN A 361 -1.55 9.68 -6.36
N GLN A 362 -1.59 10.66 -7.26
CA GLN A 362 -2.00 10.46 -8.66
C GLN A 362 -0.91 9.82 -9.54
N GLY A 363 0.34 9.76 -9.07
CA GLY A 363 1.50 9.39 -9.89
C GLY A 363 1.99 10.50 -10.81
N ARG A 364 1.49 11.74 -10.65
CA ARG A 364 1.95 12.92 -11.40
C ARG A 364 3.23 13.47 -10.76
N LEU A 365 4.30 12.67 -10.81
CA LEU A 365 5.53 12.93 -10.06
C LEU A 365 6.24 14.22 -10.48
N ALA A 366 6.18 14.61 -11.76
CA ALA A 366 6.74 15.87 -12.23
C ALA A 366 6.04 17.10 -11.61
N ASP A 367 4.70 17.09 -11.52
CA ASP A 367 3.94 18.13 -10.85
C ASP A 367 4.17 18.12 -9.33
N ALA A 368 4.25 16.93 -8.74
CA ALA A 368 4.58 16.75 -7.33
C ALA A 368 5.97 17.34 -7.01
N LEU A 369 6.98 17.06 -7.84
CA LEU A 369 8.33 17.59 -7.72
C LEU A 369 8.33 19.12 -7.84
N HIS A 370 7.61 19.68 -8.82
CA HIS A 370 7.50 21.14 -8.99
C HIS A 370 6.95 21.82 -7.74
N TRP A 371 5.84 21.31 -7.19
CA TRP A 371 5.22 21.89 -6.00
C TRP A 371 6.02 21.62 -4.72
N SER A 372 6.64 20.45 -4.59
CA SER A 372 7.54 20.15 -3.47
C SER A 372 8.79 21.03 -3.48
N THR A 373 9.35 21.32 -4.66
CA THR A 373 10.47 22.27 -4.81
C THR A 373 10.06 23.68 -4.37
N LYS A 374 8.87 24.15 -4.75
CA LYS A 374 8.33 25.44 -4.28
C LYS A 374 8.09 25.46 -2.78
N LEU A 375 7.56 24.38 -2.23
CA LEU A 375 7.32 24.21 -0.79
C LEU A 375 8.62 24.37 0.00
N VAL A 376 9.67 23.65 -0.40
CA VAL A 376 11.01 23.77 0.20
C VAL A 376 11.58 25.19 0.03
N ALA A 377 11.35 25.85 -1.10
CA ALA A 377 11.81 27.22 -1.30
C ALA A 377 11.08 28.24 -0.40
N ALA A 378 9.79 28.03 -0.14
CA ALA A 378 8.96 28.87 0.72
C ALA A 378 9.26 28.66 2.22
N ASP A 379 9.61 27.44 2.62
CA ASP A 379 9.94 27.09 4.01
C ASP A 379 11.17 26.16 4.07
N ARG A 380 12.35 26.79 3.93
CA ARG A 380 13.64 26.10 3.77
C ARG A 380 14.14 25.37 5.02
N LEU A 381 13.63 25.73 6.19
CA LEU A 381 14.10 25.22 7.49
C LEU A 381 13.25 24.08 8.03
N ASN A 382 12.21 23.68 7.29
CA ASN A 382 11.33 22.60 7.68
C ASN A 382 11.83 21.25 7.12
N ALA A 383 12.25 20.36 8.02
CA ALA A 383 12.77 19.05 7.67
C ALA A 383 11.75 18.18 6.93
N GLY A 384 10.45 18.26 7.29
CA GLY A 384 9.36 17.50 6.67
C GLY A 384 9.19 17.79 5.18
N HIS A 385 9.39 19.03 4.75
CA HIS A 385 9.33 19.40 3.34
C HIS A 385 10.48 18.78 2.53
N HIS A 386 11.69 18.76 3.08
CA HIS A 386 12.83 18.08 2.45
C HIS A 386 12.64 16.56 2.39
N TYR A 387 12.00 15.97 3.41
CA TYR A 387 11.64 14.57 3.41
C TYR A 387 10.63 14.23 2.30
N LEU A 388 9.54 14.99 2.17
CA LEU A 388 8.57 14.79 1.08
C LEU A 388 9.22 14.93 -0.30
N LEU A 389 10.09 15.93 -0.48
CA LEU A 389 10.88 16.09 -1.70
C LEU A 389 11.73 14.85 -1.99
N ALA A 390 12.41 14.30 -0.98
CA ALA A 390 13.20 13.09 -1.14
C ALA A 390 12.36 11.88 -1.55
N MET A 391 11.19 11.69 -0.93
CA MET A 391 10.29 10.57 -1.28
C MET A 391 9.83 10.69 -2.74
N ILE A 392 9.45 11.88 -3.21
CA ILE A 392 9.08 12.12 -4.61
C ILE A 392 10.26 11.84 -5.54
N GLN A 393 11.46 12.31 -5.21
CA GLN A 393 12.68 12.06 -6.01
C GLN A 393 13.03 10.58 -6.08
N GLN A 394 12.90 9.86 -4.97
CA GLN A 394 13.10 8.41 -4.92
C GLN A 394 12.10 7.69 -5.83
N GLU A 395 10.81 8.09 -5.81
CA GLU A 395 9.81 7.51 -6.70
C GLU A 395 10.03 7.83 -8.18
N MET A 396 10.72 8.92 -8.49
CA MET A 396 11.17 9.23 -9.83
C MET A 396 12.45 8.48 -10.24
N GLY A 397 13.06 7.70 -9.34
CA GLY A 397 14.34 7.03 -9.55
C GLY A 397 15.56 7.97 -9.43
N ALA A 398 15.37 9.21 -9.01
CA ALA A 398 16.44 10.20 -8.80
C ALA A 398 17.13 9.99 -7.45
N LEU A 399 17.78 8.82 -7.30
CA LEU A 399 18.32 8.35 -6.01
C LEU A 399 19.36 9.30 -5.40
N ALA A 400 20.22 9.91 -6.22
CA ALA A 400 21.22 10.87 -5.76
C ALA A 400 20.60 12.16 -5.19
N ASP A 401 19.57 12.68 -5.87
CA ASP A 401 18.85 13.87 -5.40
C ASP A 401 18.05 13.55 -4.13
N ALA A 402 17.42 12.38 -4.08
CA ALA A 402 16.73 11.89 -2.88
C ALA A 402 17.69 11.79 -1.68
N ALA A 403 18.90 11.25 -1.88
CA ALA A 403 19.93 11.19 -0.84
C ALA A 403 20.32 12.60 -0.34
N ALA A 404 20.48 13.56 -1.24
CA ALA A 404 20.80 14.94 -0.88
C ALA A 404 19.67 15.61 -0.08
N SER A 405 18.41 15.40 -0.48
CA SER A 405 17.23 15.90 0.23
C SER A 405 17.07 15.25 1.61
N LEU A 406 17.29 13.94 1.74
CA LEU A 406 17.30 13.25 3.04
C LEU A 406 18.42 13.75 3.95
N HIS A 407 19.63 13.94 3.40
CA HIS A 407 20.72 14.54 4.14
C HIS A 407 20.36 15.93 4.64
N ARG A 408 19.64 16.74 3.83
CA ARG A 408 19.17 18.06 4.26
C ARG A 408 18.11 17.98 5.35
N ALA A 409 17.16 17.05 5.25
CA ALA A 409 16.16 16.79 6.29
C ALA A 409 16.84 16.43 7.63
N LEU A 410 17.80 15.51 7.60
CA LEU A 410 18.57 15.08 8.79
C LEU A 410 19.51 16.15 9.34
N PHE A 411 20.01 17.05 8.49
CA PHE A 411 20.78 18.21 8.94
C PHE A 411 19.92 19.20 9.72
N LEU A 412 18.67 19.41 9.28
CA LEU A 412 17.73 20.32 9.95
C LEU A 412 17.13 19.70 11.22
N ASP A 413 16.83 18.40 11.17
CA ASP A 413 16.35 17.61 12.31
C ASP A 413 17.08 16.25 12.37
N PRO A 414 18.16 16.15 13.17
CA PRO A 414 18.85 14.88 13.41
C PRO A 414 17.99 13.81 14.10
N GLY A 415 16.86 14.21 14.69
CA GLY A 415 15.88 13.32 15.32
C GLY A 415 14.79 12.84 14.36
N PHE A 416 14.87 13.16 13.08
CA PHE A 416 13.82 12.83 12.12
C PHE A 416 13.83 11.33 11.76
N VAL A 417 12.97 10.60 12.46
CA VAL A 417 12.81 9.14 12.38
C VAL A 417 12.60 8.65 10.94
N LEU A 418 11.65 9.22 10.19
CA LEU A 418 11.33 8.76 8.83
C LEU A 418 12.47 9.03 7.85
N ALA A 419 13.19 10.14 8.01
CA ALA A 419 14.34 10.44 7.18
C ALA A 419 15.49 9.44 7.41
N HIS A 420 15.73 9.02 8.67
CA HIS A 420 16.67 7.93 8.94
C HIS A 420 16.22 6.62 8.29
N PHE A 421 14.95 6.24 8.41
CA PHE A 421 14.45 5.02 7.80
C PHE A 421 14.56 5.04 6.27
N ALA A 422 14.16 6.13 5.62
CA ALA A 422 14.29 6.30 4.18
C ALA A 422 15.77 6.25 3.72
N SER A 423 16.69 6.90 4.43
CA SER A 423 18.13 6.80 4.15
C SER A 423 18.65 5.36 4.28
N ALA A 424 18.14 4.58 5.24
CA ALA A 424 18.54 3.18 5.39
C ALA A 424 18.08 2.34 4.19
N ASN A 425 16.84 2.53 3.74
CA ASN A 425 16.31 1.85 2.57
C ASN A 425 17.07 2.21 1.29
N LEU A 426 17.37 3.51 1.10
CA LEU A 426 18.13 3.99 -0.04
C LEU A 426 19.55 3.41 -0.06
N ALA A 427 20.26 3.44 1.07
CA ALA A 427 21.58 2.83 1.20
C ALA A 427 21.56 1.32 0.95
N ARG A 428 20.48 0.62 1.36
CA ARG A 428 20.29 -0.80 1.07
C ARG A 428 20.15 -1.06 -0.43
N ILE A 429 19.35 -0.26 -1.13
CA ILE A 429 19.16 -0.36 -2.59
C ILE A 429 20.49 -0.15 -3.32
N GLU A 430 21.31 0.80 -2.86
CA GLU A 430 22.64 1.06 -3.42
C GLU A 430 23.71 0.04 -3.00
N GLY A 431 23.37 -0.97 -2.20
CA GLY A 431 24.31 -1.97 -1.69
C GLY A 431 25.26 -1.48 -0.59
N LYS A 432 25.08 -0.26 -0.07
CA LYS A 432 25.87 0.34 1.02
C LYS A 432 25.45 -0.20 2.39
N ARG A 433 25.68 -1.50 2.61
CA ARG A 433 25.27 -2.22 3.84
C ARG A 433 25.67 -1.53 5.15
N PRO A 434 26.92 -1.02 5.35
CA PRO A 434 27.29 -0.38 6.61
C PRO A 434 26.47 0.88 6.91
N GLU A 435 26.19 1.67 5.89
CA GLU A 435 25.39 2.89 6.00
C GLU A 435 23.92 2.56 6.30
N ALA A 436 23.36 1.58 5.60
CA ALA A 436 22.01 1.08 5.88
C ALA A 436 21.86 0.63 7.34
N ARG A 437 22.81 -0.16 7.87
CA ARG A 437 22.82 -0.61 9.28
C ARG A 437 22.85 0.57 10.26
N LYS A 438 23.67 1.58 9.99
CA LYS A 438 23.75 2.79 10.82
C LYS A 438 22.39 3.49 10.89
N HIS A 439 21.76 3.72 9.75
CA HIS A 439 20.48 4.43 9.71
C HIS A 439 19.33 3.64 10.32
N TYR A 440 19.27 2.31 10.14
CA TYR A 440 18.29 1.48 10.86
C TYR A 440 18.49 1.53 12.37
N ARG A 441 19.75 1.45 12.85
CA ARG A 441 20.05 1.57 14.28
C ARG A 441 19.58 2.91 14.85
N ASN A 442 19.89 4.01 14.17
CA ASN A 442 19.45 5.34 14.58
C ASN A 442 17.91 5.44 14.63
N THR A 443 17.23 4.87 13.63
CA THR A 443 15.76 4.82 13.62
C THR A 443 15.23 4.08 14.86
N LEU A 444 15.78 2.90 15.19
CA LEU A 444 15.38 2.15 16.39
C LEU A 444 15.67 2.89 17.69
N GLU A 445 16.81 3.59 17.78
CA GLU A 445 17.16 4.38 18.97
C GLU A 445 16.20 5.56 19.17
N LEU A 446 15.89 6.31 18.12
CA LEU A 446 14.94 7.42 18.17
C LEU A 446 13.51 6.97 18.52
N LEU A 447 13.14 5.74 18.13
CA LEU A 447 11.85 5.15 18.49
C LEU A 447 11.77 4.68 19.95
N ARG A 448 12.88 4.45 20.66
CA ARG A 448 12.84 3.97 22.07
C ARG A 448 12.20 4.98 23.03
N GLY A 449 12.29 6.27 22.73
CA GLY A 449 11.76 7.35 23.57
C GLY A 449 10.28 7.69 23.33
N ARG A 450 9.58 6.96 22.46
CA ARG A 450 8.20 7.27 22.04
C ARG A 450 7.23 6.16 22.43
N ALA A 451 5.97 6.51 22.69
CA ALA A 451 4.98 5.50 23.06
C ALA A 451 4.58 4.66 21.84
N PRO A 452 4.35 3.35 22.01
CA PRO A 452 3.92 2.43 20.96
C PRO A 452 2.87 2.92 19.97
N GLY A 453 1.79 3.52 20.48
CA GLY A 453 0.64 3.97 19.70
C GLY A 453 0.79 5.36 19.08
N ASP A 454 1.89 6.07 19.34
CA ASP A 454 2.09 7.41 18.79
C ASP A 454 2.20 7.36 17.27
N VAL A 455 1.46 8.21 16.59
CA VAL A 455 1.61 8.42 15.14
C VAL A 455 2.86 9.23 14.88
N LEU A 456 3.72 8.74 13.98
CA LEU A 456 4.93 9.43 13.59
C LEU A 456 4.57 10.67 12.75
N PRO A 457 5.14 11.84 13.06
CA PRO A 457 4.97 13.03 12.22
C PRO A 457 5.36 12.74 10.77
N GLU A 458 4.65 13.35 9.83
CA GLU A 458 4.87 13.21 8.37
C GLU A 458 4.62 11.82 7.76
N SER A 459 4.19 10.82 8.54
CA SER A 459 4.07 9.42 8.10
C SER A 459 2.71 8.97 7.55
N GLU A 460 1.80 9.92 7.33
CA GLU A 460 0.41 9.68 6.91
C GLU A 460 -0.37 8.67 7.78
N GLY A 461 0.04 8.49 9.04
CA GLY A 461 -0.64 7.62 10.02
C GLY A 461 0.17 6.42 10.52
N LEU A 462 1.44 6.28 10.12
CA LEU A 462 2.32 5.21 10.62
C LEU A 462 2.61 5.38 12.11
N THR A 463 2.40 4.32 12.91
CA THR A 463 2.70 4.35 14.35
C THR A 463 4.16 4.02 14.66
N VAL A 464 4.61 4.42 15.84
CA VAL A 464 5.95 4.13 16.38
C VAL A 464 6.23 2.62 16.40
N ASP A 465 5.31 1.81 16.91
CA ASP A 465 5.48 0.36 16.94
C ASP A 465 5.57 -0.23 15.54
N ARG A 466 4.70 0.24 14.64
CA ARG A 466 4.67 -0.22 13.25
C ARG A 466 6.01 0.02 12.56
N LEU A 467 6.58 1.22 12.69
CA LEU A 467 7.89 1.50 12.11
C LEU A 467 9.00 0.71 12.80
N ARG A 468 8.95 0.53 14.14
CA ARG A 468 9.98 -0.21 14.87
C ARG A 468 10.09 -1.65 14.38
N GLU A 469 8.95 -2.29 14.11
CA GLU A 469 8.88 -3.65 13.56
C GLU A 469 9.45 -3.71 12.13
N ILE A 470 9.00 -2.80 11.24
CA ILE A 470 9.51 -2.71 9.86
C ILE A 470 11.04 -2.56 9.87
N VAL A 471 11.56 -1.68 10.72
CA VAL A 471 13.00 -1.41 10.83
C VAL A 471 13.77 -2.60 11.38
N ARG A 472 13.22 -3.36 12.35
CA ARG A 472 13.88 -4.56 12.88
C ARG A 472 14.07 -5.62 11.79
N HIS A 473 13.00 -5.94 11.06
CA HIS A 473 13.09 -6.87 9.94
C HIS A 473 14.06 -6.38 8.87
N ALA A 474 13.97 -5.10 8.50
CA ALA A 474 14.88 -4.50 7.54
C ALA A 474 16.36 -4.50 7.99
N ALA A 475 16.62 -4.33 9.29
CA ALA A 475 17.96 -4.35 9.87
C ALA A 475 18.56 -5.77 9.89
N GLU A 476 17.80 -6.77 10.33
CA GLU A 476 18.20 -8.18 10.34
C GLU A 476 18.60 -8.64 8.92
N MET A 477 17.88 -8.19 7.90
CA MET A 477 18.20 -8.48 6.50
C MET A 477 19.56 -7.94 6.05
N VAL A 478 19.97 -6.76 6.55
CA VAL A 478 21.30 -6.21 6.23
C VAL A 478 22.40 -6.90 7.04
N GLU A 479 22.08 -7.48 8.20
CA GLU A 479 23.01 -8.22 9.06
C GLU A 479 23.26 -9.66 8.59
N GLY A 480 22.23 -10.36 8.09
CA GLY A 480 22.29 -11.78 7.68
C GLY A 480 23.04 -12.07 6.36
N GLY A 481 23.40 -11.05 5.59
CA GLY A 481 24.27 -11.21 4.42
C GLY A 481 25.72 -11.37 4.84
N LYS A 482 26.24 -12.61 4.93
CA LYS A 482 27.69 -12.85 5.02
C LYS A 482 28.40 -12.06 3.89
N PRO A 483 29.61 -11.53 4.17
CA PRO A 483 30.40 -10.79 3.18
C PRO A 483 30.68 -11.62 1.94
#